data_AF-A0A2R4SVS1-F1
#
_entry.id   AF-A0A2R4SVS1-F1
#
_cell.length_a   1.000
_cell.length_b   1.000
_cell.length_c   1.000
_cell.angle_alpha   90.00
_cell.angle_beta   90.00
_cell.angle_gamma   90.00
#
_symmetry.space_group_name_H-M   'P 1'
#
loop_
_entity.id
_entity.type
_entity.pdbx_description
1 polymer ?
#
loop_
_entity_poly.entity_id
_entity_poly.type
_entity_poly.pdbx_seq_one_letter_code
_entity_poly.pdbx_strand_id
1 'polypeptide(L)'
;MKYSVSADDIINLFGVQGIVFFPREEPGDASDKSPSIHFLHEVGLPHDDVFLSRIDATDPGQDSVLLGETLTRQQRPYPPAAEKWLVLGYFLDSILALDPANGQVYAFPEGTNRHLLMHRNVESLVHALCALQNFQLARESVEDKDAFAEEMRSKIERFDDNPFADPISEWNIIYEEIIEGTW
;
A
#
# COMPACT_ATOMS: atom_id res chain seq x y z
N MET A 1 -12.27 -8.29 -14.82
CA MET A 1 -11.29 -9.17 -14.14
C MET A 1 -11.93 -9.72 -12.86
N LYS A 2 -11.38 -10.76 -12.23
CA LYS A 2 -11.81 -11.17 -10.88
C LYS A 2 -10.65 -10.98 -9.92
N TYR A 3 -10.72 -9.93 -9.12
CA TYR A 3 -9.76 -9.63 -8.08
C TYR A 3 -10.04 -10.45 -6.82
N SER A 4 -9.03 -10.63 -5.96
CA SER A 4 -9.14 -11.28 -4.66
C SER A 4 -9.85 -10.41 -3.61
N VAL A 5 -9.90 -9.11 -3.84
CA VAL A 5 -10.56 -8.11 -2.99
C VAL A 5 -11.44 -7.23 -3.89
N SER A 6 -12.64 -6.90 -3.41
CA SER A 6 -13.57 -5.97 -4.05
C SER A 6 -13.71 -4.66 -3.25
N ALA A 7 -14.28 -3.63 -3.88
CA ALA A 7 -14.58 -2.37 -3.18
C ALA A 7 -15.52 -2.60 -1.98
N ASP A 8 -16.49 -3.51 -2.10
CA ASP A 8 -17.39 -3.87 -1.01
C ASP A 8 -16.63 -4.52 0.16
N ASP A 9 -15.61 -5.35 -0.11
CA ASP A 9 -14.77 -5.93 0.94
C ASP A 9 -13.99 -4.85 1.70
N ILE A 10 -13.45 -3.85 1.00
CA ILE A 10 -12.77 -2.71 1.61
C ILE A 10 -13.76 -1.88 2.43
N ILE A 11 -14.93 -1.56 1.88
CA ILE A 11 -15.97 -0.79 2.60
C ILE A 11 -16.43 -1.53 3.86
N ASN A 12 -16.55 -2.86 3.82
CA ASN A 12 -16.94 -3.65 4.99
C ASN A 12 -15.86 -3.64 6.09
N LEU A 13 -14.58 -3.56 5.74
CA LEU A 13 -13.46 -3.60 6.69
C LEU A 13 -13.04 -2.22 7.22
N PHE A 14 -13.04 -1.21 6.35
CA PHE A 14 -12.53 0.14 6.61
C PHE A 14 -13.66 1.19 6.69
N GLY A 15 -14.90 0.81 6.36
CA GLY A 15 -16.03 1.72 6.28
C GLY A 15 -16.06 2.52 4.97
N VAL A 16 -17.18 3.21 4.73
CA VAL A 16 -17.41 3.99 3.49
C VAL A 16 -16.41 5.15 3.33
N GLN A 17 -15.85 5.67 4.43
CA GLN A 17 -14.84 6.73 4.39
C GLN A 17 -13.40 6.19 4.30
N GLY A 18 -13.20 4.87 4.47
CA GLY A 18 -11.89 4.22 4.47
C GLY A 18 -11.51 3.63 3.11
N ILE A 19 -12.06 4.18 2.02
CA ILE A 19 -11.78 3.76 0.65
C ILE A 19 -11.53 4.97 -0.24
N VAL A 20 -10.50 4.88 -1.09
CA VAL A 20 -10.05 5.98 -1.96
C VAL A 20 -9.87 5.46 -3.38
N PHE A 21 -10.51 6.11 -4.34
CA PHE A 21 -10.36 5.77 -5.75
C PHE A 21 -9.39 6.72 -6.43
N PHE A 22 -8.51 6.17 -7.27
CA PHE A 22 -7.60 7.02 -8.04
C PHE A 22 -8.34 7.80 -9.13
N PRO A 23 -8.00 9.08 -9.35
CA PRO A 23 -8.55 9.87 -10.45
C PRO A 23 -8.30 9.19 -11.78
N ARG A 24 -9.33 9.11 -12.63
CA ARG A 24 -9.15 8.70 -14.03
C ARG A 24 -8.55 9.88 -14.79
N GLU A 25 -7.31 9.73 -15.27
CA GLU A 25 -6.76 10.70 -16.21
C GLU A 25 -7.46 10.60 -17.57
N GLU A 26 -7.39 11.67 -18.39
CA GLU A 26 -8.02 11.64 -19.71
C GLU A 26 -7.40 10.54 -20.59
N PRO A 27 -8.23 9.83 -21.39
CA PRO A 27 -7.78 8.67 -22.16
C PRO A 27 -6.74 9.09 -23.21
N GLY A 28 -5.49 8.67 -23.02
CA GLY A 28 -4.39 9.03 -23.93
C GLY A 28 -3.06 8.32 -23.70
N ASP A 29 -2.78 7.86 -22.48
CA ASP A 29 -1.48 7.26 -22.15
C ASP A 29 -1.56 5.72 -22.00
N ALA A 30 -0.51 5.02 -22.43
CA ALA A 30 -0.49 3.56 -22.45
C ALA A 30 -0.54 2.91 -21.04
N SER A 31 -0.30 3.71 -19.99
CA SER A 31 -0.41 3.34 -18.57
C SER A 31 -1.85 2.99 -18.16
N ASP A 32 -2.86 3.49 -18.88
CA ASP A 32 -4.30 3.25 -18.64
C ASP A 32 -4.73 1.78 -18.86
N LYS A 33 -3.80 0.92 -19.28
CA LYS A 33 -4.07 -0.50 -19.56
C LYS A 33 -3.49 -1.46 -18.53
N SER A 34 -2.75 -0.98 -17.52
CA SER A 34 -2.18 -1.90 -16.53
C SER A 34 -3.26 -2.43 -15.57
N PRO A 35 -3.20 -3.70 -15.15
CA PRO A 35 -4.16 -4.27 -14.20
C PRO A 35 -4.22 -3.50 -12.86
N SER A 36 -3.10 -2.91 -12.44
CA SER A 36 -2.98 -2.10 -11.23
C SER A 36 -3.75 -0.78 -11.35
N ILE A 37 -3.67 -0.08 -12.49
CA ILE A 37 -4.45 1.14 -12.72
C ILE A 37 -5.95 0.84 -12.76
N HIS A 38 -6.33 -0.24 -13.45
CA HIS A 38 -7.72 -0.69 -13.46
C HIS A 38 -8.23 -1.01 -12.05
N PHE A 39 -7.43 -1.67 -11.22
CA PHE A 39 -7.74 -1.96 -9.82
C PHE A 39 -7.96 -0.67 -9.02
N LEU A 40 -7.09 0.33 -9.17
CA LEU A 40 -7.23 1.61 -8.46
C LEU A 40 -8.52 2.38 -8.85
N HIS A 41 -9.03 2.18 -10.07
CA HIS A 41 -10.27 2.81 -10.54
C HIS A 41 -11.54 2.03 -10.19
N GLU A 42 -11.49 0.70 -10.12
CA GLU A 42 -12.67 -0.15 -9.86
C GLU A 42 -12.80 -0.59 -8.41
N VAL A 43 -11.68 -0.87 -7.74
CA VAL A 43 -11.63 -1.39 -6.37
C VAL A 43 -11.17 -0.33 -5.37
N GLY A 44 -10.21 0.52 -5.76
CA GLY A 44 -9.69 1.57 -4.88
C GLY A 44 -8.66 1.06 -3.86
N LEU A 45 -8.24 1.94 -2.96
CA LEU A 45 -7.29 1.68 -1.89
C LEU A 45 -7.95 1.85 -0.51
N PRO A 46 -7.60 1.02 0.49
CA PRO A 46 -7.93 1.27 1.88
C PRO A 46 -7.35 2.59 2.38
N HIS A 47 -7.99 3.23 3.36
CA HIS A 47 -7.48 4.43 4.01
C HIS A 47 -7.78 4.38 5.51
N ASP A 48 -6.73 4.44 6.32
CA ASP A 48 -6.79 4.48 7.78
C ASP A 48 -5.48 5.07 8.37
N ASP A 49 -5.32 4.99 9.68
CA ASP A 49 -4.14 5.51 10.38
C ASP A 49 -2.84 4.74 10.06
N VAL A 50 -2.95 3.52 9.53
CA VAL A 50 -1.78 2.68 9.16
C VAL A 50 -1.36 2.95 7.72
N PHE A 51 -2.32 3.02 6.82
CA PHE A 51 -2.12 3.36 5.41
C PHE A 51 -2.91 4.60 5.04
N LEU A 52 -2.21 5.72 5.01
CA LEU A 52 -2.72 6.99 4.55
C LEU A 52 -2.69 6.99 3.01
N SER A 53 -3.72 6.38 2.41
CA SER A 53 -3.96 6.50 0.98
C SER A 53 -3.86 7.96 0.53
N ARG A 54 -3.36 8.13 -0.69
CA ARG A 54 -3.39 9.40 -1.42
C ARG A 54 -4.84 9.78 -1.74
N ILE A 55 -5.55 10.28 -0.74
CA ILE A 55 -6.63 11.25 -0.94
C ILE A 55 -5.91 12.53 -1.40
N ASP A 56 -6.54 13.40 -2.17
CA ASP A 56 -6.18 14.82 -2.14
C ASP A 56 -6.44 15.39 -0.72
N ALA A 57 -5.74 14.86 0.30
CA ALA A 57 -6.26 14.66 1.66
C ALA A 57 -6.21 15.89 2.54
N THR A 58 -5.44 16.90 2.14
CA THR A 58 -5.22 18.10 2.95
C THR A 58 -5.08 19.36 2.10
N ASP A 59 -4.48 19.28 0.91
CA ASP A 59 -4.32 20.46 0.04
C ASP A 59 -4.30 20.08 -1.45
N PRO A 60 -5.47 20.06 -2.12
CA PRO A 60 -5.55 19.79 -3.56
C PRO A 60 -4.75 20.84 -4.33
N GLY A 61 -3.54 20.45 -4.78
CA GLY A 61 -2.60 21.31 -5.49
C GLY A 61 -1.16 21.30 -4.95
N GLN A 62 -0.89 20.76 -3.75
CA GLN A 62 0.48 20.70 -3.21
C GLN A 62 1.19 19.35 -3.43
N ASP A 63 0.49 18.22 -3.36
CA ASP A 63 1.13 16.90 -3.45
C ASP A 63 1.01 16.28 -4.84
N SER A 64 2.15 16.27 -5.55
CA SER A 64 2.23 15.70 -6.90
C SER A 64 1.87 14.22 -6.93
N VAL A 65 1.14 13.80 -7.97
CA VAL A 65 0.91 12.36 -8.30
C VAL A 65 2.22 11.65 -8.57
N LEU A 66 3.19 12.39 -9.10
CA LEU A 66 4.48 11.85 -9.49
C LEU A 66 5.42 11.79 -8.30
N LEU A 67 5.98 10.62 -8.08
CA LEU A 67 6.96 10.37 -7.03
C LEU A 67 8.19 11.27 -7.20
N GLY A 68 8.67 11.46 -8.43
CA GLY A 68 9.85 12.27 -8.71
C GLY A 68 9.70 13.72 -8.26
N GLU A 69 8.54 14.33 -8.47
CA GLU A 69 8.25 15.70 -8.00
C GLU A 69 8.16 15.74 -6.47
N THR A 70 7.52 14.73 -5.87
CA THR A 70 7.40 14.60 -4.41
C THR A 70 8.76 14.49 -3.73
N LEU A 71 9.63 13.59 -4.19
CA LEU A 71 10.95 13.36 -3.61
C LEU A 71 11.92 14.51 -3.92
N THR A 72 11.83 15.14 -5.10
CA THR A 72 12.59 16.36 -5.41
C THR A 72 12.29 17.49 -4.41
N ARG A 73 11.01 17.71 -4.09
CA ARG A 73 10.59 18.72 -3.10
C ARG A 73 11.11 18.40 -1.69
N GLN A 74 11.18 17.11 -1.34
CA GLN A 74 11.77 16.63 -0.08
C GLN A 74 13.31 16.56 -0.10
N GLN A 75 13.96 16.93 -1.22
CA GLN A 75 15.41 16.80 -1.42
C GLN A 75 15.93 15.36 -1.22
N ARG A 76 15.10 14.36 -1.53
CA ARG A 76 15.42 12.94 -1.42
C ARG A 76 15.81 12.37 -2.79
N PRO A 77 16.88 11.56 -2.86
CA PRO A 77 17.27 10.93 -4.11
C PRO A 77 16.31 9.80 -4.49
N TYR A 78 16.14 9.57 -5.79
CA TYR A 78 15.37 8.47 -6.35
C TYR A 78 15.99 8.00 -7.68
N PRO A 79 15.78 6.73 -8.08
CA PRO A 79 16.27 6.26 -9.37
C PRO A 79 15.56 6.99 -10.52
N PRO A 80 16.23 7.30 -11.64
CA PRO A 80 15.60 8.03 -12.76
C PRO A 80 14.33 7.39 -13.31
N ALA A 81 14.24 6.05 -13.27
CA ALA A 81 13.04 5.33 -13.69
C ALA A 81 11.79 5.67 -12.86
N ALA A 82 11.99 6.11 -11.61
CA ALA A 82 10.93 6.42 -10.66
C ALA A 82 10.40 7.86 -10.76
N GLU A 83 10.94 8.68 -11.66
CA GLU A 83 10.50 10.06 -11.88
C GLU A 83 8.99 10.15 -12.11
N LYS A 84 8.42 9.20 -12.86
CA LYS A 84 7.01 9.13 -13.25
C LYS A 84 6.19 8.07 -12.51
N TRP A 85 6.72 7.50 -11.43
CA TRP A 85 5.95 6.55 -10.62
C TRP A 85 4.82 7.27 -9.89
N LEU A 86 3.71 6.58 -9.66
CA LEU A 86 2.52 7.16 -9.07
C LEU A 86 2.53 6.93 -7.56
N VAL A 87 2.46 7.99 -6.76
CA VAL A 87 2.36 7.87 -5.30
C VAL A 87 1.01 7.24 -4.94
N LEU A 88 1.02 6.16 -4.17
CA LEU A 88 -0.17 5.47 -3.68
C LEU A 88 -0.63 5.99 -2.31
N GLY A 89 0.32 6.37 -1.46
CA GLY A 89 0.06 6.82 -0.10
C GLY A 89 1.28 6.67 0.79
N TYR A 90 1.07 6.85 2.09
CA TYR A 90 2.07 6.60 3.12
C TYR A 90 1.70 5.34 3.90
N PHE A 91 2.68 4.47 4.10
CA PHE A 91 2.58 3.28 4.94
C PHE A 91 3.65 3.41 6.02
N LEU A 92 3.24 3.68 7.25
CA LEU A 92 4.14 4.18 8.30
C LEU A 92 4.99 5.36 7.78
N ASP A 93 6.30 5.32 8.01
CA ASP A 93 7.27 6.35 7.60
C ASP A 93 7.76 6.17 6.14
N SER A 94 6.96 5.50 5.31
CA SER A 94 7.34 5.10 3.94
C SER A 94 6.36 5.63 2.91
N ILE A 95 6.87 6.26 1.85
CA ILE A 95 6.05 6.57 0.66
C ILE A 95 5.94 5.29 -0.18
N LEU A 96 4.71 4.85 -0.46
CA LEU A 96 4.47 3.78 -1.42
C LEU A 96 4.19 4.37 -2.80
N ALA A 97 4.82 3.81 -3.82
CA ALA A 97 4.64 4.24 -5.20
C ALA A 97 4.51 3.06 -6.17
N LEU A 98 3.65 3.23 -7.17
CA LEU A 98 3.40 2.30 -8.26
C LEU A 98 4.32 2.62 -9.45
N ASP A 99 5.06 1.64 -9.91
CA ASP A 99 5.69 1.68 -11.25
C ASP A 99 4.63 1.33 -12.31
N PRO A 100 4.18 2.28 -13.14
CA PRO A 100 3.14 2.02 -14.14
C PRO A 100 3.60 1.09 -15.26
N ALA A 101 4.91 0.87 -15.44
CA ALA A 101 5.44 0.04 -16.52
C ALA A 101 5.30 -1.46 -16.25
N ASN A 102 5.48 -1.90 -15.00
CA ASN A 102 5.39 -3.31 -14.59
C ASN A 102 4.26 -3.57 -13.57
N GLY A 103 3.65 -2.53 -13.02
CA GLY A 103 2.57 -2.61 -12.05
C GLY A 103 3.00 -2.87 -10.61
N GLN A 104 4.30 -2.94 -10.32
CA GLN A 104 4.86 -3.21 -9.00
C GLN A 104 4.77 -2.01 -8.05
N VAL A 105 4.70 -2.28 -6.75
CA VAL A 105 4.66 -1.25 -5.71
C VAL A 105 5.97 -1.26 -4.95
N TYR A 106 6.56 -0.08 -4.83
CA TYR A 106 7.82 0.14 -4.14
C TYR A 106 7.61 1.04 -2.92
N ALA A 107 8.33 0.73 -1.84
CA ALA A 107 8.43 1.58 -0.66
C ALA A 107 9.68 2.46 -0.73
N PHE A 108 9.55 3.70 -0.26
CA PHE A 108 10.63 4.68 -0.13
C PHE A 108 10.71 5.14 1.33
N PRO A 109 11.42 4.39 2.20
CA PRO A 109 11.51 4.68 3.63
C PRO A 109 12.17 6.02 3.91
N GLU A 110 11.57 6.82 4.80
CA GLU A 110 12.12 8.10 5.24
C GLU A 110 13.52 7.94 5.87
N GLY A 111 14.36 8.95 5.72
CA GLY A 111 15.72 8.95 6.25
C GLY A 111 16.70 8.00 5.53
N THR A 112 16.26 7.27 4.50
CA THR A 112 17.13 6.39 3.70
C THR A 112 17.14 6.76 2.22
N ASN A 113 18.19 6.31 1.52
CA ASN A 113 18.28 6.37 0.05
C ASN A 113 17.84 5.06 -0.61
N ARG A 114 17.24 4.15 0.16
CA ARG A 114 16.80 2.84 -0.31
C ARG A 114 15.39 2.95 -0.89
N HIS A 115 15.09 2.07 -1.82
CA HIS A 115 13.73 1.73 -2.23
C HIS A 115 13.61 0.23 -2.26
N LEU A 116 12.46 -0.29 -1.86
CA LEU A 116 12.23 -1.72 -1.67
C LEU A 116 11.04 -2.14 -2.55
N LEU A 117 11.16 -3.26 -3.25
CA LEU A 117 9.99 -3.88 -3.87
C LEU A 117 9.09 -4.39 -2.75
N MET A 118 7.94 -3.75 -2.56
CA MET A 118 7.05 -4.02 -1.44
C MET A 118 5.94 -4.98 -1.84
N HIS A 119 5.36 -4.80 -3.03
CA HIS A 119 4.36 -5.70 -3.56
C HIS A 119 4.52 -5.93 -5.06
N ARG A 120 4.16 -7.12 -5.52
CA ARG A 120 4.14 -7.44 -6.96
C ARG A 120 3.14 -6.59 -7.76
N ASN A 121 2.07 -6.10 -7.11
CA ASN A 121 1.05 -5.23 -7.69
C ASN A 121 0.16 -4.57 -6.62
N VAL A 122 -0.72 -3.66 -7.04
CA VAL A 122 -1.65 -2.94 -6.15
C VAL A 122 -2.64 -3.88 -5.46
N GLU A 123 -3.17 -4.88 -6.18
CA GLU A 123 -4.08 -5.86 -5.58
C GLU A 123 -3.43 -6.56 -4.37
N SER A 124 -2.14 -6.87 -4.47
CA SER A 124 -1.40 -7.46 -3.36
C SER A 124 -1.21 -6.53 -2.17
N LEU A 125 -0.96 -5.24 -2.40
CA LEU A 125 -0.95 -4.25 -1.33
C LEU A 125 -2.29 -4.25 -0.60
N VAL A 126 -3.38 -4.14 -1.34
CA VAL A 126 -4.73 -4.06 -0.76
C VAL A 126 -5.12 -5.36 -0.06
N HIS A 127 -4.77 -6.52 -0.61
CA HIS A 127 -4.95 -7.80 0.06
C HIS A 127 -4.22 -7.86 1.41
N ALA A 128 -2.98 -7.37 1.47
CA ALA A 128 -2.20 -7.35 2.69
C ALA A 128 -2.77 -6.40 3.75
N LEU A 129 -3.16 -5.18 3.33
CA LEU A 129 -3.84 -4.22 4.21
C LEU A 129 -5.16 -4.78 4.76
N CYS A 130 -5.96 -5.46 3.93
CA CYS A 130 -7.18 -6.13 4.39
C CYS A 130 -6.90 -7.26 5.39
N ALA A 131 -5.81 -8.02 5.21
CA ALA A 131 -5.41 -9.06 6.16
C ALA A 131 -5.01 -8.44 7.52
N LEU A 132 -4.24 -7.36 7.51
CA LEU A 132 -3.89 -6.61 8.72
C LEU A 132 -5.13 -6.03 9.43
N GLN A 133 -6.05 -5.41 8.69
CA GLN A 133 -7.28 -4.88 9.26
C GLN A 133 -8.16 -5.96 9.90
N ASN A 134 -8.27 -7.13 9.26
CA ASN A 134 -8.96 -8.28 9.86
C ASN A 134 -8.30 -8.71 11.17
N PHE A 135 -6.97 -8.75 11.22
CA PHE A 135 -6.24 -9.04 12.44
C PHE A 135 -6.57 -8.03 13.53
N GLN A 136 -6.49 -6.73 13.22
CA GLN A 136 -6.78 -5.66 14.18
C GLN A 136 -8.20 -5.71 14.75
N LEU A 137 -9.20 -6.01 13.91
CA LEU A 137 -10.60 -6.12 14.34
C LEU A 137 -10.86 -7.34 15.25
N ALA A 138 -10.12 -8.43 15.05
CA ALA A 138 -10.34 -9.69 15.77
C ALA A 138 -9.39 -9.93 16.95
N ARG A 139 -8.25 -9.23 17.05
CA ARG A 139 -7.17 -9.54 18.00
C ARG A 139 -7.59 -9.60 19.47
N GLU A 140 -8.57 -8.81 19.89
CA GLU A 140 -9.04 -8.78 21.29
C GLU A 140 -9.95 -9.98 21.64
N SER A 141 -10.43 -10.70 20.63
CA SER A 141 -11.31 -11.87 20.80
C SER A 141 -10.59 -13.21 20.67
N VAL A 142 -9.30 -13.20 20.32
CA VAL A 142 -8.51 -14.41 20.09
C VAL A 142 -7.68 -14.73 21.33
N GLU A 143 -7.67 -16.00 21.74
CA GLU A 143 -6.92 -16.46 22.91
C GLU A 143 -5.40 -16.49 22.65
N ASP A 144 -5.00 -16.90 21.44
CA ASP A 144 -3.60 -17.01 21.01
C ASP A 144 -3.29 -15.94 19.94
N LYS A 145 -2.85 -14.76 20.39
CA LYS A 145 -2.55 -13.61 19.52
C LYS A 145 -1.36 -13.90 18.59
N ASP A 146 -0.36 -14.62 19.06
CA ASP A 146 0.85 -14.95 18.29
C ASP A 146 0.52 -15.88 17.13
N ALA A 147 -0.26 -16.95 17.39
CA ALA A 147 -0.72 -17.85 16.33
C ALA A 147 -1.58 -17.12 15.29
N PHE A 148 -2.39 -16.17 15.72
CA PHE A 148 -3.23 -15.36 14.83
C PHE A 148 -2.41 -14.35 14.00
N ALA A 149 -1.37 -13.77 14.57
CA ALA A 149 -0.41 -12.94 13.85
C ALA A 149 0.34 -13.75 12.79
N GLU A 150 0.79 -14.97 13.13
CA GLU A 150 1.45 -15.87 12.19
C GLU A 150 0.49 -16.31 11.06
N GLU A 151 -0.79 -16.52 11.35
CA GLU A 151 -1.80 -16.77 10.32
C GLU A 151 -1.97 -15.58 9.37
N MET A 152 -2.03 -14.35 9.91
CA MET A 152 -2.07 -13.12 9.11
C MET A 152 -0.85 -13.03 8.19
N ARG A 153 0.36 -13.19 8.73
CA ARG A 153 1.61 -13.21 7.96
C ARG A 153 1.57 -14.26 6.86
N SER A 154 1.25 -15.50 7.22
CA SER A 154 1.13 -16.63 6.28
C SER A 154 0.11 -16.35 5.16
N LYS A 155 -1.01 -15.67 5.47
CA LYS A 155 -2.02 -15.29 4.49
C LYS A 155 -1.49 -14.27 3.49
N ILE A 156 -0.70 -13.30 3.97
CA ILE A 156 -0.05 -12.29 3.13
C ILE A 156 1.02 -12.95 2.25
N GLU A 157 1.94 -13.73 2.83
CA GLU A 157 3.06 -14.39 2.12
C GLU A 157 2.57 -15.38 1.05
N ARG A 158 1.48 -16.12 1.32
CA ARG A 158 0.87 -17.00 0.32
C ARG A 158 0.29 -16.23 -0.86
N PHE A 159 -0.16 -15.01 -0.62
CA PHE A 159 -0.63 -14.15 -1.70
C PHE A 159 0.58 -13.60 -2.44
N ASP A 160 1.54 -12.96 -1.77
CA ASP A 160 2.74 -12.31 -2.33
C ASP A 160 3.93 -12.48 -1.40
N ASP A 161 5.08 -12.86 -1.93
CA ASP A 161 6.31 -13.17 -1.19
C ASP A 161 7.20 -11.96 -0.89
N ASN A 162 6.92 -10.81 -1.53
CA ASN A 162 7.67 -9.57 -1.33
C ASN A 162 7.51 -8.87 0.04
N PRO A 163 6.32 -8.81 0.67
CA PRO A 163 6.06 -7.98 1.85
C PRO A 163 7.06 -8.16 2.98
N PHE A 164 7.47 -9.40 3.27
CA PHE A 164 8.38 -9.74 4.37
C PHE A 164 9.80 -10.10 3.90
N ALA A 165 10.11 -9.89 2.60
CA ALA A 165 11.39 -10.31 2.01
C ALA A 165 12.59 -9.48 2.51
N ASP A 166 12.39 -8.19 2.78
CA ASP A 166 13.42 -7.33 3.37
C ASP A 166 13.27 -7.29 4.90
N PRO A 167 14.30 -7.65 5.69
CA PRO A 167 14.21 -7.68 7.16
C PRO A 167 13.82 -6.35 7.80
N ILE A 168 14.03 -5.21 7.11
CA ILE A 168 13.66 -3.90 7.63
C ILE A 168 12.47 -3.26 6.90
N SER A 169 11.70 -4.05 6.14
CA SER A 169 10.43 -3.61 5.55
C SER A 169 9.45 -3.20 6.65
N GLU A 170 8.57 -2.27 6.33
CA GLU A 170 7.48 -1.82 7.19
C GLU A 170 6.60 -2.99 7.64
N TRP A 171 6.36 -4.00 6.79
CA TRP A 171 5.62 -5.21 7.19
C TRP A 171 6.30 -6.02 8.28
N ASN A 172 7.62 -6.20 8.21
CA ASN A 172 8.38 -6.87 9.27
C ASN A 172 8.36 -6.06 10.57
N ILE A 173 8.46 -4.72 10.50
CA ILE A 173 8.35 -3.84 11.67
C ILE A 173 6.98 -4.00 12.35
N ILE A 174 5.89 -3.89 11.58
CA ILE A 174 4.52 -4.09 12.10
C ILE A 174 4.38 -5.49 12.72
N TYR A 175 4.90 -6.51 12.05
CA TYR A 175 4.81 -7.88 12.56
C TYR A 175 5.55 -8.06 13.88
N GLU A 176 6.76 -7.51 14.00
CA GLU A 176 7.53 -7.51 15.24
C GLU A 176 6.79 -6.77 16.36
N GLU A 177 6.25 -5.58 16.09
CA GLU A 177 5.47 -4.81 17.07
C GLU A 177 4.20 -5.54 17.52
N ILE A 178 3.55 -6.28 16.61
CA ILE A 178 2.41 -7.14 16.96
C ILE A 178 2.83 -8.26 17.93
N ILE A 179 3.94 -8.95 17.65
CA ILE A 179 4.45 -10.07 18.48
C ILE A 179 4.97 -9.55 19.83
N GLU A 180 5.58 -8.37 19.86
CA GLU A 180 6.05 -7.73 21.09
C GLU A 180 4.91 -7.11 21.91
N GLY A 181 3.71 -6.96 21.32
CA GLY A 181 2.55 -6.35 21.96
C GLY A 181 2.65 -4.83 22.09
N THR A 182 3.44 -4.19 21.23
CA THR A 182 3.64 -2.74 21.17
C THR A 182 2.82 -2.05 20.08
N TRP A 183 2.10 -2.83 19.26
CA TRP A 183 1.18 -2.39 18.20
C TRP A 183 -0.23 -2.00 18.66
#